data_AF-A0A7K5FZX3-F1
#
_entry.id   AF-A0A7K5FZX3-F1
#
_cell.length_a   1.000
_cell.length_b   1.000
_cell.length_c   1.000
_cell.angle_alpha   90.00
_cell.angle_beta   90.00
_cell.angle_gamma   90.00
#
_symmetry.space_group_name_H-M   'P 1'
#
loop_
_entity.id
_entity.type
_entity.pdbx_description
1 polymer ?
#
loop_
_entity_poly.entity_id
_entity_poly.type
_entity_poly.pdbx_seq_one_letter_code
_entity_poly.pdbx_strand_id
1 'polypeptide(L)'
;MVFLPDELRSLPPPPVANKISVWLGFSGWLSALLDNGFNHRPILRAGVHRQVLFTTVGWFVGYYLAKRTEYMYAKLDRELLEYVKQHPEDFKGAG
;
A
#
# COMPACT_ATOMS: atom_id res chain seq x y z
N MET A 1 19.56 2.84 -2.93
CA MET A 1 18.14 3.25 -2.92
C MET A 1 17.51 2.68 -1.65
N VAL A 2 17.19 3.53 -0.68
CA VAL A 2 16.64 3.11 0.62
C VAL A 2 15.13 2.85 0.47
N PHE A 3 14.62 1.74 0.99
CA PHE A 3 13.19 1.38 0.89
C PHE A 3 12.28 2.41 1.58
N LEU A 4 12.77 3.05 2.65
CA LEU A 4 12.17 4.22 3.28
C LEU A 4 13.23 5.32 3.47
N PRO A 5 13.31 6.34 2.60
CA PRO A 5 14.16 7.52 2.84
C PRO A 5 13.74 8.28 4.10
N ASP A 6 14.66 8.96 4.78
CA ASP A 6 14.35 9.69 6.02
C ASP A 6 13.36 10.86 5.81
N GLU A 7 13.26 11.37 4.58
CA GLU A 7 12.24 12.35 4.16
C GLU A 7 10.81 11.85 4.38
N LEU A 8 10.57 10.53 4.40
CA LEU A 8 9.25 9.97 4.72
C LEU A 8 8.74 10.35 6.10
N ARG A 9 9.64 10.69 7.03
CA ARG A 9 9.25 11.03 8.41
C ARG A 9 8.51 12.37 8.49
N SER A 10 8.62 13.23 7.47
CA SER A 10 7.88 14.49 7.41
C SER A 10 6.44 14.30 6.92
N LEU A 11 6.14 13.17 6.26
CA LEU A 11 4.79 12.86 5.82
C LEU A 11 3.96 12.27 6.97
N PRO A 12 2.65 12.58 7.03
CA PRO A 12 1.77 11.94 7.99
C PRO A 12 1.76 10.42 7.75
N PRO A 13 1.89 9.58 8.79
CA PRO A 13 1.87 8.15 8.60
C PRO A 13 0.49 7.67 8.14
N PRO A 14 0.41 6.64 7.28
CA PRO A 14 -0.87 6.09 6.86
C PRO A 14 -1.60 5.52 8.08
N PRO A 15 -2.94 5.67 8.16
CA PRO A 15 -3.74 5.02 9.18
C PRO A 15 -3.52 3.50 9.20
N VAL A 16 -3.63 2.89 10.38
CA VAL A 16 -3.49 1.44 10.53
C VAL A 16 -4.49 0.69 9.65
N ALA A 17 -5.71 1.23 9.53
CA ALA A 17 -6.75 0.76 8.62
C ALA A 17 -6.75 1.57 7.31
N ASN A 18 -5.70 1.42 6.51
CA ASN A 18 -5.66 1.98 5.16
C ASN A 18 -6.28 1.01 4.14
N LYS A 19 -6.79 1.55 3.02
CA LYS A 19 -7.48 0.77 1.98
C LYS A 19 -6.60 -0.36 1.42
N ILE A 20 -5.31 -0.10 1.24
CA ILE A 20 -4.35 -1.05 0.63
C ILE A 20 -4.08 -2.24 1.55
N SER A 21 -3.82 -1.99 2.84
CA SER A 21 -3.63 -2.99 3.89
C SER A 21 -4.86 -3.84 4.10
N VAL A 22 -6.06 -3.24 4.09
CA VAL A 22 -7.32 -3.99 4.19
C VAL A 22 -7.49 -4.92 2.99
N TRP A 23 -7.25 -4.40 1.78
CA TRP A 23 -7.39 -5.20 0.55
C TRP A 23 -6.36 -6.32 0.48
N LEU A 24 -5.09 -6.04 0.81
CA LEU A 24 -4.04 -7.05 0.83
C LEU A 24 -4.21 -8.07 1.96
N GLY A 25 -4.65 -7.65 3.14
CA GLY A 25 -5.03 -8.55 4.23
C GLY A 25 -6.17 -9.49 3.81
N PHE A 26 -7.21 -8.95 3.15
CA PHE A 26 -8.30 -9.75 2.58
C PHE A 26 -7.82 -10.72 1.51
N SER A 27 -6.92 -10.29 0.62
CA SER A 27 -6.33 -11.17 -0.40
C SER A 27 -5.48 -12.29 0.22
N GLY A 28 -4.76 -12.00 1.31
CA GLY A 28 -4.03 -13.01 2.09
C GLY A 28 -4.96 -14.02 2.74
N TRP A 29 -6.07 -13.55 3.31
CA TRP A 29 -7.10 -14.43 3.84
C TRP A 29 -7.71 -15.33 2.75
N LEU A 30 -8.08 -14.76 1.61
CA LEU A 30 -8.60 -15.52 0.46
C LEU A 30 -7.61 -16.58 -0.02
N SER A 31 -6.31 -16.25 -0.08
CA SER A 31 -5.26 -17.21 -0.43
C SER A 31 -5.22 -18.40 0.54
N ALA A 32 -5.36 -18.14 1.86
CA ALA A 32 -5.41 -19.20 2.86
C ALA A 32 -6.64 -20.10 2.72
N LEU A 33 -7.80 -19.54 2.35
CA LEU A 33 -9.02 -20.30 2.08
C LEU A 33 -8.89 -21.14 0.80
N LEU A 34 -8.29 -20.58 -0.25
CA LEU A 34 -8.04 -21.30 -1.50
C LEU A 34 -7.12 -22.50 -1.28
N ASP A 35 -6.06 -22.34 -0.49
CA ASP A 35 -5.16 -23.45 -0.18
C ASP A 35 -5.87 -24.56 0.64
N ASN A 36 -6.79 -24.19 1.53
CA ASN A 36 -7.63 -25.18 2.20
C ASN A 36 -8.55 -25.92 1.20
N GLY A 37 -9.08 -25.21 0.20
CA GLY A 37 -9.91 -25.76 -0.86
C GLY A 37 -9.16 -26.77 -1.74
N PHE A 38 -7.95 -26.42 -2.20
CA PHE A 38 -7.10 -27.32 -2.99
C PHE A 38 -6.71 -28.59 -2.23
N ASN A 39 -6.49 -28.49 -0.93
CA ASN A 39 -6.13 -29.62 -0.08
C ASN A 39 -7.34 -30.45 0.39
N HIS A 40 -8.54 -30.22 -0.15
CA HIS A 40 -9.80 -30.88 0.26
C HIS A 40 -10.06 -30.82 1.77
N ARG A 41 -9.61 -29.75 2.44
CA ARG A 41 -9.84 -29.50 3.86
C ARG A 41 -11.06 -28.59 4.03
N PRO A 42 -11.76 -28.63 5.19
CA PRO A 42 -12.89 -27.76 5.43
C PRO A 42 -12.45 -26.29 5.40
N ILE A 43 -12.91 -25.54 4.40
CA ILE A 43 -12.39 -24.24 3.98
C ILE A 43 -12.30 -23.23 5.14
N LEU A 44 -13.38 -23.11 5.92
CA LEU A 44 -13.49 -22.11 6.98
C LEU A 44 -12.94 -22.58 8.34
N ARG A 45 -12.88 -23.90 8.58
CA ARG A 45 -12.52 -24.45 9.91
C ARG A 45 -11.08 -24.95 10.00
N ALA A 46 -10.50 -25.40 8.87
CA ALA A 46 -9.11 -25.85 8.86
C ALA A 46 -8.14 -24.66 8.86
N GLY A 47 -7.11 -24.73 9.68
CA GLY A 47 -5.96 -23.82 9.58
C GLY A 47 -6.27 -22.36 9.93
N VAL A 48 -7.10 -22.09 10.95
CA VAL A 48 -7.39 -20.72 11.44
C VAL A 48 -6.10 -19.95 11.77
N HIS A 49 -5.11 -20.62 12.38
CA HIS A 49 -3.78 -20.03 12.63
C HIS A 49 -3.12 -19.52 11.34
N ARG A 50 -3.29 -20.26 10.24
CA ARG A 50 -2.71 -19.94 8.93
C ARG A 50 -3.51 -18.86 8.22
N GLN A 51 -4.84 -18.87 8.35
CA GLN A 51 -5.69 -17.76 7.89
C GLN A 51 -5.28 -16.45 8.55
N VAL A 52 -5.10 -16.44 9.88
CA VAL A 52 -4.62 -15.26 10.62
C VAL A 52 -3.22 -14.85 10.16
N LEU A 53 -2.31 -15.82 9.98
CA LEU A 53 -0.94 -15.55 9.54
C LEU A 53 -0.88 -14.90 8.14
N PHE A 54 -1.61 -15.43 7.16
CA PHE A 54 -1.62 -14.83 5.82
C PHE A 54 -2.28 -13.45 5.80
N THR A 55 -3.34 -13.25 6.60
CA THR A 55 -3.97 -11.93 6.75
C THR A 55 -3.01 -10.90 7.36
N THR A 56 -2.29 -11.26 8.42
CA THR A 56 -1.36 -10.32 9.09
C THR A 56 -0.16 -9.99 8.23
N VAL A 57 0.39 -10.96 7.49
CA VAL A 57 1.46 -10.74 6.52
C VAL A 57 0.98 -9.81 5.40
N GLY A 58 -0.20 -10.07 4.82
CA GLY A 58 -0.79 -9.21 3.79
C GLY A 58 -1.03 -7.78 4.30
N TRP A 59 -1.51 -7.64 5.54
CA TRP A 59 -1.72 -6.35 6.18
C TRP A 59 -0.42 -5.56 6.38
N PHE A 60 0.62 -6.24 6.88
CA PHE A 60 1.94 -5.67 7.11
C PHE A 60 2.57 -5.20 5.80
N VAL A 61 2.60 -6.06 4.79
CA VAL A 61 3.11 -5.70 3.45
C VAL A 61 2.33 -4.51 2.88
N GLY A 62 1.01 -4.52 3.00
CA GLY A 62 0.18 -3.41 2.54
C GLY A 62 0.45 -2.10 3.26
N TYR A 63 0.84 -2.13 4.54
CA TYR A 63 1.15 -0.92 5.30
C TYR A 63 2.41 -0.23 4.76
N TYR A 64 3.48 -1.01 4.50
CA TYR A 64 4.71 -0.47 3.92
C TYR A 64 4.52 -0.03 2.47
N LEU A 65 3.69 -0.74 1.70
CA LEU A 65 3.35 -0.33 0.34
C LEU A 65 2.57 0.98 0.34
N ALA A 66 1.55 1.14 1.19
CA ALA A 66 0.81 2.38 1.34
C ALA A 66 1.74 3.56 1.67
N LYS A 67 2.62 3.37 2.66
CA LYS A 67 3.62 4.37 3.05
C LYS A 67 4.55 4.74 1.90
N ARG A 68 4.97 3.77 1.08
CA ARG A 68 5.79 4.03 -0.10
C ARG A 68 5.02 4.77 -1.19
N THR A 69 3.77 4.39 -1.44
CA THR A 69 2.95 5.06 -2.47
C THR A 69 2.70 6.52 -2.12
N GLU A 70 2.37 6.83 -0.86
CA GLU A 70 2.16 8.20 -0.39
C GLU A 70 3.42 9.06 -0.59
N TYR A 71 4.60 8.52 -0.31
CA TYR A 71 5.85 9.22 -0.58
C TYR A 71 6.12 9.47 -2.06
N MET A 72 5.90 8.47 -2.90
CA MET A 72 6.13 8.63 -4.34
C MET A 72 5.20 9.70 -4.93
N TYR A 73 3.92 9.72 -4.53
CA TYR A 73 2.97 10.74 -4.96
C TYR A 73 3.32 12.13 -4.39
N ALA A 74 3.68 12.23 -3.12
CA ALA A 74 4.08 13.50 -2.51
C ALA A 74 5.36 14.08 -3.16
N LYS A 75 6.32 13.22 -3.49
CA LYS A 75 7.54 13.61 -4.19
C LYS A 75 7.25 14.10 -5.60
N LEU A 76 6.41 13.37 -6.34
CA LEU A 76 6.00 13.75 -7.69
C LEU A 76 5.30 15.11 -7.70
N ASP A 77 4.37 15.33 -6.77
CA ASP A 77 3.64 16.60 -6.66
C ASP A 77 4.57 17.77 -6.32
N ARG A 78 5.54 17.55 -5.41
CA ARG A 78 6.59 18.55 -5.11
C ARG A 78 7.39 18.92 -6.34
N GLU A 79 7.89 17.94 -7.09
CA GLU A 79 8.69 18.16 -8.30
C GLU A 79 7.89 18.86 -9.40
N LEU A 80 6.61 18.48 -9.58
CA LEU A 80 5.71 19.11 -10.54
C LEU A 80 5.47 20.58 -10.19
N LEU A 81 5.14 20.88 -8.93
CA LEU A 81 4.91 22.24 -8.47
C LEU A 81 6.16 23.12 -8.59
N GLU A 82 7.33 22.57 -8.28
CA GLU A 82 8.61 23.27 -8.47
C GLU A 82 8.87 23.55 -9.95
N TYR A 83 8.59 22.59 -10.85
CA TYR A 83 8.73 22.77 -12.29
C TYR A 83 7.81 23.87 -12.84
N VAL A 84 6.53 23.83 -12.47
CA VAL A 84 5.53 24.85 -12.86
C VAL A 84 5.94 26.24 -12.39
N LYS A 85 6.48 26.33 -11.17
CA LYS A 85 6.96 27.62 -10.61
C LYS A 85 8.18 28.17 -11.36
N GLN A 86 9.05 27.30 -11.89
CA GLN A 86 10.24 27.69 -12.63
C GLN A 86 9.95 28.09 -14.08
N HIS A 87 8.92 27.50 -14.70
CA HIS A 87 8.58 27.73 -16.11
C HIS A 87 7.14 28.23 -16.27
N PRO A 88 6.77 29.40 -15.70
CA PRO A 88 5.41 29.93 -15.82
C PRO A 88 5.00 30.24 -17.27
N GLU A 89 5.95 30.39 -18.19
CA GLU A 89 5.75 30.59 -19.62
C GLU A 89 5.15 29.37 -20.33
N ASP A 90 5.45 28.15 -19.89
CA ASP A 90 4.97 26.90 -20.48
C ASP A 90 3.53 26.58 -20.07
N PHE A 91 3.07 27.13 -18.94
CA PHE A 91 1.75 26.86 -18.34
C PHE A 91 0.74 28.01 -18.47
N LYS A 92 0.89 28.87 -19.48
CA LYS A 92 -0.13 29.89 -19.80
C LYS A 92 -1.39 29.19 -20.27
N GLY A 93 -2.47 29.35 -19.49
CA GLY A 93 -3.75 28.70 -19.73
C GLY A 93 -4.23 28.85 -21.17
N ALA A 94 -4.76 27.76 -21.72
CA ALA A 94 -5.58 27.85 -22.92
C ALA A 94 -6.71 28.85 -22.64
N GLY A 95 -6.67 29.99 -23.32
CA GLY A 95 -7.72 31.00 -23.27
C GLY A 95 -9.05 30.48 -23.77
#